data_AF-A0A967N5G2-F1
#
_entry.id   AF-A0A967N5G2-F1
#
_cell.length_a   1.000
_cell.length_b   1.000
_cell.length_c   1.000
_cell.angle_alpha   90.00
_cell.angle_beta   90.00
_cell.angle_gamma   90.00
#
_symmetry.space_group_name_H-M   'P 1'
#
loop_
_entity.id
_entity.type
_entity.pdbx_description
1 polymer ?
#
loop_
_entity_poly.entity_id
_entity_poly.type
_entity_poly.pdbx_seq_one_letter_code
_entity_poly.pdbx_strand_id
1 'polypeptide(L)' 'GLADLLSITLDGTPGLRVVDPSGVWESLEADADGAPMPPAPEEAGELSRRAAAARFVTGDILQSGSRLEISARVHRA' A
#
# COMPACT_ATOMS: atom_id res chain seq x y z
N GLY A 1 7.69 -3.43 0.13
CA GLY A 1 8.40 -2.33 -0.55
C GLY A 1 8.12 -0.97 0.07
N LEU A 2 7.02 -0.30 -0.28
CA LEU A 2 6.57 0.94 0.39
C LEU A 2 5.62 0.66 1.56
N ALA A 3 4.70 -0.29 1.39
CA ALA A 3 3.68 -0.60 2.37
C ALA A 3 4.27 -1.09 3.71
N ASP A 4 5.32 -1.91 3.68
CA ASP A 4 6.02 -2.33 4.91
C ASP A 4 6.67 -1.17 5.63
N LEU A 5 7.33 -0.28 4.89
CA LEU A 5 8.00 0.88 5.46
C LEU A 5 6.98 1.82 6.12
N LEU A 6 5.85 2.07 5.46
CA LEU A 6 4.75 2.83 6.03
C LEU A 6 4.15 2.11 7.24
N SER A 7 3.97 0.80 7.19
CA SER A 7 3.44 0.02 8.30
C SER A 7 4.33 0.11 9.53
N ILE A 8 5.64 -0.08 9.37
CA ILE A 8 6.62 0.04 10.47
C ILE A 8 6.66 1.47 11.02
N THR A 9 6.62 2.48 10.15
CA THR A 9 6.71 3.89 10.55
C THR A 9 5.45 4.34 11.30
N LEU A 10 4.28 3.85 10.90
CA LEU A 10 3.00 4.22 11.49
C LEU A 10 2.63 3.35 12.69
N ASP A 11 3.28 2.22 12.88
CA ASP A 11 3.07 1.36 14.05
C ASP A 11 3.31 2.13 15.35
N GLY A 12 2.43 1.92 16.33
CA GLY A 12 2.46 2.64 17.61
C GLY A 12 2.03 4.12 17.55
N THR A 13 1.67 4.68 16.39
CA THR A 13 1.16 6.06 16.31
C THR A 13 -0.19 6.17 17.01
N PRO A 14 -0.35 7.03 18.05
CA PRO A 14 -1.61 7.14 18.77
C PRO A 14 -2.78 7.52 17.86
N GLY A 15 -3.86 6.75 17.94
CA GLY A 15 -5.07 6.99 17.14
C GLY A 15 -5.00 6.47 15.71
N LEU A 16 -3.91 5.81 15.30
CA LEU A 16 -3.83 5.07 14.05
C LEU A 16 -3.76 3.56 14.31
N ARG A 17 -4.44 2.80 13.48
CA ARG A 17 -4.27 1.35 13.36
C ARG A 17 -3.94 1.06 11.92
N VAL A 18 -2.87 0.31 11.70
CA VAL A 18 -2.42 -0.09 10.38
C VAL A 18 -2.87 -1.52 10.13
N VAL A 19 -3.44 -1.77 8.96
CA VAL A 19 -3.73 -3.13 8.49
C VAL A 19 -2.42 -3.78 8.07
N ASP A 20 -2.23 -5.05 8.43
CA ASP A 20 -1.08 -5.84 7.98
C ASP A 20 -1.02 -5.86 6.44
N PRO A 21 0.05 -5.28 5.82
CA PRO A 21 0.18 -5.23 4.37
C PRO A 21 0.23 -6.61 3.71
N SER A 22 0.75 -7.62 4.41
CA SER A 22 0.93 -8.96 3.85
C SER A 22 -0.40 -9.60 3.44
N GLY A 23 -1.42 -9.48 4.30
CA GLY A 23 -2.77 -9.97 4.02
C GLY A 23 -3.49 -9.22 2.89
N VAL A 24 -3.06 -7.99 2.57
CA VAL A 24 -3.57 -7.25 1.40
C VAL A 24 -2.89 -7.74 0.12
N TRP A 25 -1.59 -8.00 0.15
CA TRP A 25 -0.84 -8.46 -1.03
C TRP A 25 -1.30 -9.82 -1.54
N GLU A 26 -1.69 -10.74 -0.66
CA GLU A 26 -2.24 -12.04 -1.05
C GLU A 26 -3.48 -11.94 -1.95
N SER A 27 -4.17 -10.79 -1.91
CA SER A 27 -5.37 -10.54 -2.71
C SER A 27 -5.13 -9.76 -3.99
N LEU A 28 -3.88 -9.35 -4.27
CA LEU A 28 -3.50 -8.67 -5.49
C LEU A 28 -3.26 -9.67 -6.62
N GLU A 29 -3.64 -9.28 -7.84
CA GLU A 29 -3.22 -10.01 -9.03
C GLU A 29 -1.70 -10.03 -9.15
N ALA A 30 -1.15 -11.11 -9.67
CA ALA A 30 0.28 -11.24 -9.92
C ALA A 30 0.58 -11.11 -11.42
N ASP A 31 1.72 -10.54 -11.76
CA ASP A 31 2.22 -10.51 -13.14
C ASP A 31 2.72 -11.90 -13.59
N ALA A 32 3.23 -11.97 -14.82
CA ALA A 32 3.73 -13.22 -15.41
C ALA A 32 4.91 -13.84 -14.63
N ASP A 33 5.64 -13.04 -13.85
CA ASP A 33 6.77 -13.45 -13.02
C ASP A 33 6.34 -13.73 -11.57
N GLY A 34 5.04 -13.61 -11.26
CA GLY A 34 4.47 -13.85 -9.94
C GLY A 34 4.60 -12.66 -8.98
N ALA A 35 4.98 -11.48 -9.46
CA ALA A 35 5.08 -10.29 -8.63
C ALA A 35 3.70 -9.63 -8.46
N PRO A 36 3.32 -9.19 -7.25
CA PRO A 36 2.05 -8.49 -7.05
C PRO A 36 1.97 -7.21 -7.89
N MET A 37 0.91 -7.08 -8.67
CA MET A 37 0.63 -5.89 -9.45
C MET A 37 -0.08 -4.82 -8.61
N PRO A 38 0.24 -3.54 -8.79
CA PRO A 38 -0.51 -2.46 -8.16
C PRO A 38 -1.97 -2.49 -8.61
N PRO A 39 -2.95 -2.47 -7.69
CA PRO A 39 -4.36 -2.47 -8.06
C PRO A 39 -4.76 -1.14 -8.72
N ALA A 40 -5.80 -1.17 -9.54
CA ALA A 40 -6.42 0.06 -10.03
C ALA A 40 -6.97 0.90 -8.84
N PRO A 41 -7.12 2.23 -8.96
CA PRO A 41 -7.59 3.06 -7.84
C PRO A 41 -8.93 2.62 -7.23
N GLU A 42 -9.85 2.12 -8.05
CA GLU A 42 -11.17 1.62 -7.63
C GLU A 42 -11.05 0.32 -6.82
N GLU A 43 -10.24 -0.60 -7.32
CA GLU A 43 -9.91 -1.87 -6.67
C GLU A 43 -9.18 -1.66 -5.35
N ALA A 44 -8.24 -0.70 -5.30
CA ALA A 44 -7.57 -0.30 -4.07
C ALA A 44 -8.57 0.17 -2.99
N GLY A 45 -9.61 0.90 -3.39
CA GLY A 45 -10.71 1.29 -2.51
C GLY A 45 -11.50 0.09 -1.99
N GLU A 46 -11.84 -0.85 -2.86
CA GLU A 46 -12.54 -2.09 -2.48
C GLU A 46 -11.74 -2.96 -1.51
N LEU A 47 -10.46 -3.16 -1.79
CA LEU A 47 -9.51 -3.87 -0.92
C LEU A 47 -9.46 -3.22 0.47
N SER A 48 -9.38 -1.89 0.50
CA SER A 48 -9.33 -1.11 1.74
C SER A 48 -10.60 -1.26 2.57
N ARG A 49 -11.78 -1.22 1.93
CA ARG A 49 -13.07 -1.46 2.60
C ARG A 49 -13.17 -2.88 3.14
N ARG A 50 -12.73 -3.89 2.38
CA ARG A 50 -12.70 -5.29 2.83
C ARG A 50 -11.80 -5.48 4.05
N ALA A 51 -10.69 -4.74 4.11
CA ALA A 51 -9.78 -4.71 5.24
C ALA A 51 -10.27 -3.84 6.42
N ALA A 52 -11.49 -3.31 6.36
CA ALA A 52 -12.06 -2.39 7.35
C ALA A 52 -11.21 -1.13 7.59
N ALA A 53 -10.46 -0.69 6.58
CA ALA A 53 -9.70 0.55 6.62
C ALA A 53 -10.59 1.76 6.29
N ALA A 54 -10.44 2.86 7.02
CA ALA A 54 -11.15 4.11 6.72
C ALA A 54 -10.42 4.96 5.66
N ARG A 55 -9.12 4.73 5.48
CA ARG A 55 -8.24 5.43 4.53
C ARG A 55 -7.20 4.46 3.99
N PHE A 56 -6.70 4.74 2.81
CA PHE A 56 -5.62 3.97 2.20
C PHE A 56 -4.59 4.87 1.54
N VAL A 57 -3.41 4.32 1.31
CA VAL A 57 -2.29 5.03 0.70
C VAL A 57 -1.90 4.34 -0.59
N THR A 58 -1.84 5.09 -1.68
CA THR A 58 -1.20 4.66 -2.93
C THR A 58 0.09 5.43 -3.11
N GLY A 59 1.08 4.83 -3.76
CA GLY A 59 2.33 5.52 -4.00
C GLY A 59 3.28 4.71 -4.84
N ASP A 60 4.27 5.41 -5.36
CA ASP A 60 5.28 4.87 -6.25
C ASP A 60 6.67 5.15 -5.69
N ILE A 61 7.57 4.19 -5.86
CA ILE A 61 9.00 4.37 -5.62
C ILE A 61 9.69 4.32 -6.98
N LEU A 62 10.28 5.44 -7.39
CA LEU A 62 11.09 5.52 -8.59
C LEU A 62 12.56 5.63 -8.18
N GLN A 63 13.40 4.77 -8.75
CA GLN A 63 14.85 4.86 -8.61
C GLN A 63 15.48 5.31 -9.92
N SER A 64 16.26 6.38 -9.87
CA SER A 64 17.06 6.90 -10.98
C SER A 64 18.51 7.04 -10.54
N GLY A 65 19.34 6.04 -10.86
CA GLY A 65 20.72 5.96 -10.39
C GLY A 65 20.79 5.85 -8.87
N SER A 66 21.45 6.81 -8.22
CA SER A 66 21.55 6.90 -6.76
C SER A 66 20.39 7.68 -6.10
N ARG A 67 19.48 8.26 -6.89
CA ARG A 67 18.34 9.02 -6.38
C ARG A 67 17.11 8.14 -6.29
N LEU A 68 16.44 8.24 -5.15
CA LEU A 68 15.18 7.56 -4.88
C LEU A 68 14.11 8.64 -4.69
N GLU A 69 13.04 8.54 -5.46
CA GLU A 69 11.87 9.42 -5.38
C GLU A 69 10.70 8.58 -4.88
N ILE A 70 10.05 9.05 -3.82
CA ILE A 70 8.89 8.42 -3.22
C ILE A 70 7.74 9.38 -3.35
N SER A 71 6.66 8.95 -3.98
CA SER A 71 5.40 9.67 -4.01
C SER A 71 4.33 8.88 -3.27
N ALA A 72 3.47 9.56 -2.51
CA ALA A 72 2.37 8.94 -1.78
C ALA A 72 1.15 9.84 -1.77
N ARG A 73 -0.04 9.25 -1.85
CA ARG A 73 -1.33 9.92 -1.77
C ARG A 73 -2.24 9.17 -0.82
N VAL A 74 -2.93 9.92 0.04
CA VAL A 74 -3.90 9.38 1.00
C VAL A 74 -5.30 9.54 0.43
N HIS A 75 -6.06 8.46 0.45
CA HIS A 75 -7.43 8.38 -0.04
C HIS A 75 -8.40 7.98 1.09
N ARG A 76 -9.69 8.25 0.90
CA ARG A 76 -10.75 7.62 1.69
C ARG A 76 -11.11 6.30 1.04
N ALA A 77 -11.32 5.27 1.85
CA ALA A 77 -11.79 3.97 1.40
C ALA A 77 -13.25 4.02 0.94
#